data_AF-A0A7V3PAP1-F1
#
_entry.id   AF-A0A7V3PAP1-F1
#
_cell.length_a   1.000
_cell.length_b   1.000
_cell.length_c   1.000
_cell.angle_alpha   90.00
_cell.angle_beta   90.00
_cell.angle_gamma   90.00
#
_symmetry.space_group_name_H-M   'P 1'
#
loop_
_entity.id
_entity.type
_entity.pdbx_description
1 polymer ?
#
loop_
_entity_poly.entity_id
_entity_poly.type
_entity_poly.pdbx_seq_one_letter_code
_entity_poly.pdbx_strand_id
1 'polypeptide(L)'
;MSKLKKRVKAIFTKPERRLALVMPELRQLRQALQRASEVSESNALTEIVHFFDIVSRWHDRGLDDILSAFEEANTNNRYDRVITNLKTLQQCFTSAGRDKYGWNRTKRGEAVTDNNVFLGNIDGLFTHPVSFWKQQKNEKKGGWG
;
A
#
# COMPACT_ATOMS: atom_id res chain seq x y z
N MET A 1 29.98 -14.86 -15.85
CA MET A 1 30.17 -13.39 -16.04
C MET A 1 31.35 -12.91 -15.21
N SER A 2 32.36 -12.23 -15.78
CA SER A 2 33.55 -11.81 -15.02
C SER A 2 33.23 -10.71 -13.99
N LYS A 3 33.97 -10.67 -12.86
CA LYS A 3 33.81 -9.64 -11.80
C LYS A 3 33.91 -8.20 -12.35
N LEU A 4 34.68 -8.01 -13.42
CA LEU A 4 34.85 -6.72 -14.10
C LEU A 4 33.57 -6.28 -14.81
N LYS A 5 32.87 -7.19 -15.51
CA LYS A 5 31.58 -6.88 -16.17
C LYS A 5 30.48 -6.49 -15.17
N LYS A 6 30.44 -7.14 -13.99
CA LYS A 6 29.52 -6.77 -12.91
C LYS A 6 29.79 -5.35 -12.38
N ARG A 7 31.06 -5.01 -12.14
CA ARG A 7 31.46 -3.66 -11.69
C ARG A 7 31.12 -2.57 -12.70
N VAL A 8 31.35 -2.82 -13.99
CA VAL A 8 31.00 -1.86 -15.05
C VAL A 8 29.48 -1.68 -15.13
N LYS A 9 28.69 -2.76 -15.11
CA LYS A 9 27.22 -2.67 -15.11
C LYS A 9 26.70 -1.89 -13.90
N ALA A 10 27.24 -2.16 -12.71
CA ALA A 10 26.88 -1.49 -11.45
C ALA A 10 27.02 0.05 -11.53
N ILE A 11 28.07 0.56 -12.18
CA ILE A 11 28.32 2.00 -12.38
C ILE A 11 27.20 2.67 -13.19
N PHE A 12 26.57 1.94 -14.13
CA PHE A 12 25.50 2.48 -14.98
C PHE A 12 24.10 2.30 -14.39
N THR A 13 23.89 1.42 -13.40
CA THR A 13 22.55 1.09 -12.87
C THR A 13 21.87 2.23 -12.10
N LYS A 14 22.62 3.24 -11.63
CA LYS A 14 22.15 4.45 -10.90
C LYS A 14 20.87 4.19 -10.06
N PRO A 15 20.90 3.25 -9.11
CA PRO A 15 19.70 2.80 -8.40
C PRO A 15 19.02 3.92 -7.60
N GLU A 16 19.79 4.88 -7.09
CA GLU A 16 19.26 6.04 -6.37
C GLU A 16 18.39 6.93 -7.28
N ARG A 17 18.70 7.00 -8.58
CA ARG A 17 17.89 7.76 -9.53
C ARG A 17 16.53 7.10 -9.72
N ARG A 18 16.46 5.76 -9.77
CA ARG A 18 15.19 5.03 -9.86
C ARG A 18 14.34 5.24 -8.62
N LEU A 19 14.95 5.17 -7.44
CA LEU A 19 14.27 5.50 -6.18
C LEU A 19 13.77 6.95 -6.17
N ALA A 20 14.60 7.91 -6.59
CA ALA A 20 14.25 9.33 -6.61
C ALA A 20 13.02 9.63 -7.48
N LEU A 21 12.83 8.90 -8.59
CA LEU A 21 11.65 9.06 -9.45
C LEU A 21 10.34 8.71 -8.73
N VAL A 22 10.38 7.82 -7.74
CA VAL A 22 9.20 7.33 -7.05
C VAL A 22 9.02 7.91 -5.65
N MET A 23 10.03 8.61 -5.14
CA MET A 23 9.98 9.31 -3.86
C MET A 23 8.78 10.26 -3.69
N PRO A 24 8.34 11.02 -4.71
CA PRO A 24 7.15 11.85 -4.58
C PRO A 24 5.90 11.03 -4.23
N GLU A 25 5.70 9.90 -4.89
CA GLU A 25 4.54 9.01 -4.67
C GLU A 25 4.63 8.34 -3.30
N LEU A 26 5.83 7.93 -2.86
CA LEU A 26 6.03 7.39 -1.51
C LEU A 26 5.78 8.43 -0.41
N ARG A 27 6.10 9.71 -0.66
CA ARG A 27 5.76 10.81 0.26
C ARG A 27 4.25 11.04 0.33
N GLN A 28 3.55 10.99 -0.80
CA GLN A 28 2.09 11.09 -0.84
C GLN A 28 1.43 9.94 -0.08
N LEU A 29 1.92 8.71 -0.27
CA LEU A 29 1.47 7.54 0.50
C LEU A 29 1.65 7.79 2.01
N ARG A 30 2.82 8.25 2.45
CA ARG A 30 3.06 8.58 3.87
C ARG A 30 2.08 9.64 4.39
N GLN A 31 1.82 10.69 3.61
CA GLN A 31 0.87 11.74 4.00
C GLN A 31 -0.57 11.21 4.08
N ALA A 32 -0.98 10.34 3.16
CA ALA A 32 -2.30 9.72 3.21
C ALA A 32 -2.45 8.80 4.43
N LEU A 33 -1.43 8.00 4.73
CA LEU A 33 -1.36 7.18 5.93
C LEU A 33 -1.47 8.01 7.22
N GLN A 34 -0.73 9.12 7.28
CA GLN A 34 -0.75 10.01 8.43
C GLN A 34 -2.14 10.65 8.63
N ARG A 35 -2.76 11.13 7.54
CA ARG A 35 -4.14 11.63 7.61
C ARG A 35 -5.09 10.57 8.12
N ALA A 36 -5.06 9.36 7.56
CA ALA A 36 -5.91 8.26 7.99
C ALA A 36 -5.73 7.91 9.49
N SER A 37 -4.53 8.12 10.06
CA SER A 37 -4.28 7.90 11.49
C SER A 37 -4.73 9.04 12.41
N GLU A 38 -4.92 10.24 11.89
CA GLU A 38 -5.29 11.46 12.64
C GLU A 38 -6.79 11.80 12.52
N VAL A 39 -7.56 10.95 11.83
CA VAL A 39 -8.95 11.25 11.47
C VAL A 39 -9.92 11.03 12.63
N SER A 40 -10.84 12.00 12.79
CA SER A 40 -11.99 11.86 13.67
C SER A 40 -12.88 10.69 13.25
N GLU A 41 -13.53 10.03 14.21
CA GLU A 41 -14.46 8.91 13.97
C GLU A 41 -15.53 9.20 12.92
N SER A 42 -15.84 10.49 12.68
CA SER A 42 -16.75 10.92 11.64
C SER A 42 -16.33 10.51 10.21
N ASN A 43 -15.03 10.38 9.90
CA ASN A 43 -14.52 10.14 8.54
C ASN A 43 -13.71 8.84 8.36
N ALA A 44 -13.51 8.05 9.41
CA ALA A 44 -12.66 6.86 9.39
C ALA A 44 -13.00 5.86 8.25
N LEU A 45 -14.29 5.67 7.95
CA LEU A 45 -14.77 4.80 6.87
C LEU A 45 -14.39 5.28 5.47
N THR A 46 -14.28 6.58 5.24
CA THR A 46 -13.83 7.11 3.94
C THR A 46 -12.32 7.00 3.82
N GLU A 47 -11.61 7.26 4.91
CA GLU A 47 -10.15 7.26 4.93
C GLU A 47 -9.56 5.86 4.78
N ILE A 48 -10.22 4.83 5.35
CA ILE A 48 -9.80 3.44 5.12
C ILE A 48 -9.93 3.02 3.65
N VAL A 49 -10.96 3.50 2.94
CA VAL A 49 -11.12 3.23 1.49
C VAL A 49 -10.03 3.94 0.70
N HIS A 50 -9.76 5.20 1.03
CA HIS A 50 -8.68 5.97 0.41
C HIS A 50 -7.29 5.36 0.68
N PHE A 51 -7.06 4.83 1.88
CA PHE A 51 -5.86 4.08 2.22
C PHE A 51 -5.68 2.86 1.30
N PHE A 52 -6.70 2.01 1.16
CA PHE A 52 -6.62 0.84 0.28
C PHE A 52 -6.49 1.22 -1.20
N ASP A 53 -7.09 2.32 -1.65
CA ASP A 53 -6.92 2.81 -3.02
C ASP A 53 -5.45 3.10 -3.33
N ILE A 54 -4.77 3.82 -2.43
CA ILE A 54 -3.34 4.16 -2.61
C ILE A 54 -2.46 2.91 -2.52
N VAL A 55 -2.67 2.05 -1.52
CA VAL A 55 -1.87 0.83 -1.35
C VAL A 55 -2.05 -0.13 -2.53
N SER A 56 -3.27 -0.24 -3.08
CA SER A 56 -3.55 -1.15 -4.20
C SER A 56 -2.75 -0.83 -5.47
N ARG A 57 -2.45 0.45 -5.71
CA ARG A 57 -1.59 0.88 -6.83
C ARG A 57 -0.16 0.38 -6.68
N TRP A 58 0.35 0.41 -5.45
CA TRP A 58 1.68 -0.09 -5.10
C TRP A 58 1.75 -1.61 -5.04
N HIS A 59 0.68 -2.27 -4.61
CA HIS A 59 0.51 -3.71 -4.73
C HIS A 59 0.60 -4.15 -6.21
N ASP A 60 -0.09 -3.44 -7.10
CA ASP A 60 -0.13 -3.81 -8.52
C ASP A 60 1.19 -3.49 -9.24
N ARG A 61 1.79 -2.33 -8.93
CA ARG A 61 3.06 -1.87 -9.53
C ARG A 61 4.26 -2.66 -9.01
N GLY A 62 4.34 -2.86 -7.69
CA GLY A 62 5.52 -3.37 -7.01
C GLY A 62 6.71 -2.40 -6.99
N LEU A 63 7.83 -2.91 -6.46
CA LEU A 63 9.13 -2.26 -6.34
C LEU A 63 10.25 -3.10 -6.98
N ASP A 64 9.90 -4.12 -7.76
CA ASP A 64 10.85 -5.11 -8.28
C ASP A 64 11.94 -4.48 -9.16
N ASP A 65 11.59 -3.47 -9.96
CA ASP A 65 12.54 -2.77 -10.83
C ASP A 65 13.56 -1.95 -10.04
N ILE A 66 13.15 -1.36 -8.92
CA ILE A 66 14.01 -0.61 -8.00
C ILE A 66 14.88 -1.58 -7.20
N LEU A 67 14.27 -2.63 -6.63
CA LEU A 67 14.95 -3.68 -5.89
C LEU A 67 16.05 -4.33 -6.73
N SER A 68 15.73 -4.73 -7.96
CA SER A 68 16.69 -5.32 -8.89
C SER A 68 17.86 -4.39 -9.16
N ALA A 69 17.60 -3.09 -9.33
CA ALA A 69 18.66 -2.11 -9.57
C ALA A 69 19.59 -1.95 -8.36
N PHE A 70 19.06 -1.96 -7.13
CA PHE A 70 19.87 -1.93 -5.92
C PHE A 70 20.66 -3.22 -5.72
N GLU A 71 20.05 -4.38 -5.93
CA GLU A 71 20.72 -5.68 -5.82
C GLU A 71 21.87 -5.82 -6.83
N GLU A 72 21.67 -5.37 -8.08
CA GLU A 72 22.73 -5.35 -9.11
C GLU A 72 23.90 -4.41 -8.75
N ALA A 73 23.61 -3.28 -8.11
CA ALA A 73 24.62 -2.30 -7.70
C ALA A 73 25.32 -2.65 -6.36
N ASN A 74 24.84 -3.66 -5.63
CA ASN A 74 25.28 -3.96 -4.27
C ASN A 74 26.58 -4.80 -4.21
N THR A 75 27.66 -4.33 -4.83
CA THR A 75 28.90 -5.13 -4.95
C THR A 75 29.70 -5.27 -3.65
N ASN A 76 29.51 -4.37 -2.70
CA ASN A 76 30.22 -4.32 -1.41
C ASN A 76 29.24 -4.19 -0.23
N ASN A 77 28.03 -4.72 -0.34
CA ASN A 77 27.00 -4.65 0.71
C ASN A 77 26.62 -3.22 1.15
N ARG A 78 26.93 -2.23 0.30
CA ARG A 78 26.67 -0.80 0.57
C ARG A 78 25.18 -0.50 0.74
N TYR A 79 24.32 -1.29 0.09
CA TYR A 79 22.88 -1.05 0.02
C TYR A 79 22.05 -2.07 0.80
N ASP A 80 22.65 -2.95 1.61
CA ASP A 80 21.94 -4.00 2.34
C ASP A 80 20.74 -3.45 3.12
N ARG A 81 20.94 -2.37 3.87
CA ARG A 81 19.85 -1.72 4.63
C ARG A 81 18.75 -1.19 3.72
N VAL A 82 19.09 -0.59 2.58
CA VAL A 82 18.11 -0.03 1.63
C VAL A 82 17.31 -1.16 0.99
N ILE A 83 17.98 -2.24 0.57
CA ILE A 83 17.35 -3.43 0.01
C ILE A 83 16.38 -4.06 1.02
N THR A 84 16.82 -4.23 2.27
CA THR A 84 15.96 -4.74 3.35
C THR A 84 14.73 -3.86 3.54
N ASN A 85 14.89 -2.53 3.62
CA ASN A 85 13.77 -1.62 3.78
C ASN A 85 12.80 -1.68 2.58
N LEU A 86 13.31 -1.77 1.35
CA LEU A 86 12.46 -1.88 0.15
C LEU A 86 11.72 -3.22 0.12
N LYS A 87 12.34 -4.33 0.53
CA LYS A 87 11.69 -5.64 0.66
C LYS A 87 10.59 -5.62 1.72
N THR A 88 10.86 -5.02 2.87
CA THR A 88 9.85 -4.84 3.93
C THR A 88 8.68 -4.00 3.42
N LEU A 89 8.96 -2.89 2.73
CA LEU A 89 7.91 -2.05 2.16
C LEU A 89 7.07 -2.79 1.10
N GLN A 90 7.72 -3.53 0.20
CA GLN A 90 7.03 -4.40 -0.76
C GLN A 90 6.12 -5.40 -0.06
N GLN A 91 6.62 -6.04 1.01
CA GLN A 91 5.81 -6.98 1.80
C GLN A 91 4.60 -6.30 2.44
N CYS A 92 4.76 -5.08 2.96
CA CYS A 92 3.63 -4.30 3.48
C CYS A 92 2.58 -4.03 2.39
N PHE A 93 3.00 -3.68 1.17
CA PHE A 93 2.06 -3.50 0.04
C PHE A 93 1.36 -4.80 -0.35
N THR A 94 2.08 -5.92 -0.36
CA THR A 94 1.50 -7.23 -0.63
C THR A 94 0.46 -7.61 0.44
N SER A 95 0.83 -7.50 1.71
CA SER A 95 -0.04 -7.90 2.82
C SER A 95 -1.27 -7.01 3.02
N ALA A 96 -1.16 -5.71 2.75
CA ALA A 96 -2.26 -4.75 2.89
C ALA A 96 -2.99 -4.47 1.56
N GLY A 97 -2.58 -5.12 0.47
CA GLY A 97 -3.08 -4.88 -0.87
C GLY A 97 -4.40 -5.59 -1.16
N ARG A 98 -4.52 -6.10 -2.39
CA ARG A 98 -5.75 -6.71 -2.89
C ARG A 98 -5.82 -8.19 -2.45
N ASP A 99 -6.92 -8.59 -1.84
CA ASP A 99 -7.20 -9.96 -1.44
C ASP A 99 -8.69 -10.27 -1.58
N LYS A 100 -9.01 -11.29 -2.38
CA LYS A 100 -10.39 -11.76 -2.63
C LYS A 100 -11.16 -12.08 -1.34
N TYR A 101 -10.46 -12.48 -0.28
CA TYR A 101 -11.08 -12.84 1.00
C TYR A 101 -10.75 -11.86 2.13
N GLY A 102 -9.84 -10.91 1.88
CA GLY A 102 -9.43 -9.90 2.83
C GLY A 102 -10.36 -8.68 2.86
N TRP A 103 -9.80 -7.54 3.29
CA TRP A 103 -10.54 -6.28 3.40
C TRP A 103 -10.74 -5.65 2.03
N ASN A 104 -9.68 -5.48 1.23
CA ASN A 104 -9.79 -4.95 -0.12
C ASN A 104 -9.97 -6.07 -1.15
N ARG A 105 -11.21 -6.30 -1.60
CA ARG A 105 -11.59 -7.44 -2.47
C ARG A 105 -11.56 -7.15 -3.96
N THR A 106 -10.95 -6.03 -4.35
CA THR A 106 -10.81 -5.62 -5.75
C THR A 106 -9.82 -6.48 -6.53
N LYS A 107 -9.96 -6.50 -7.85
CA LYS A 107 -9.01 -7.14 -8.77
C LYS A 107 -7.89 -6.18 -9.17
N ARG A 108 -6.79 -6.72 -9.70
CA ARG A 108 -5.69 -5.93 -10.27
C ARG A 108 -6.22 -4.88 -11.25
N GLY A 109 -5.83 -3.62 -11.07
CA GLY A 109 -6.26 -2.49 -11.90
C GLY A 109 -7.68 -1.96 -11.64
N GLU A 110 -8.45 -2.57 -10.76
CA GLU A 110 -9.78 -2.07 -10.38
C GLU A 110 -9.66 -0.91 -9.38
N ALA A 111 -10.52 0.10 -9.48
CA ALA A 111 -10.59 1.18 -8.51
C ALA A 111 -11.14 0.67 -7.16
N VAL A 112 -10.56 1.12 -6.06
CA VAL A 112 -11.05 0.76 -4.72
C VAL A 112 -12.20 1.71 -4.35
N THR A 113 -13.35 1.13 -3.99
CA THR A 113 -14.55 1.91 -3.59
C THR A 113 -15.17 1.36 -2.32
N ASP A 114 -16.14 2.10 -1.77
CA ASP A 114 -16.90 1.73 -0.58
C ASP A 114 -17.57 0.34 -0.68
N ASN A 115 -17.87 -0.15 -1.89
CA ASN A 115 -18.53 -1.44 -2.10
C ASN A 115 -17.55 -2.64 -2.09
N ASN A 116 -16.25 -2.36 -2.12
CA ASN A 116 -15.21 -3.36 -2.40
C ASN A 116 -14.24 -3.48 -1.22
N VAL A 117 -14.33 -2.56 -0.25
CA VAL A 117 -13.63 -2.62 1.04
C VAL A 117 -14.59 -3.16 2.08
N PHE A 118 -14.22 -4.27 2.69
CA PHE A 118 -15.02 -5.01 3.65
C PHE A 118 -14.44 -4.91 5.05
N LEU A 119 -15.31 -4.65 6.01
CA LEU A 119 -15.00 -4.64 7.44
C LEU A 119 -15.92 -5.64 8.13
N GLY A 120 -15.39 -6.39 9.07
CA GLY A 120 -16.13 -7.41 9.80
C GLY A 120 -15.74 -7.48 11.27
N ASN A 121 -16.55 -8.20 12.04
CA ASN A 121 -16.43 -8.28 13.50
C ASN A 121 -16.47 -6.91 14.19
N ILE A 122 -17.22 -5.97 13.60
CA ILE A 122 -17.58 -4.71 14.24
C ILE A 122 -18.79 -5.01 15.12
N ASP A 123 -18.63 -4.95 16.44
CA ASP A 123 -19.68 -5.24 17.42
C ASP A 123 -20.38 -6.60 17.25
N GLY A 124 -19.63 -7.63 16.82
CA GLY A 124 -20.15 -8.98 16.59
C GLY A 124 -20.96 -9.17 15.30
N LEU A 125 -21.02 -8.15 14.45
CA LEU A 125 -21.71 -8.22 13.16
C LEU A 125 -20.85 -8.86 12.07
N PHE A 126 -21.54 -9.46 11.09
CA PHE A 126 -20.92 -10.08 9.92
C PHE A 126 -20.11 -9.09 9.07
N THR A 127 -19.25 -9.64 8.21
CA THR A 127 -18.40 -8.84 7.32
C THR A 127 -19.24 -8.18 6.22
N HIS A 128 -19.26 -6.85 6.20
CA HIS A 128 -20.01 -6.04 5.24
C HIS A 128 -19.13 -4.99 4.56
N PRO A 129 -19.50 -4.51 3.35
CA PRO A 129 -18.76 -3.45 2.68
C PRO A 129 -18.86 -2.12 3.44
N VAL A 130 -17.91 -1.21 3.23
CA VAL A 130 -17.91 0.12 3.83
C VAL A 130 -19.20 0.90 3.53
N SER A 131 -19.79 0.74 2.35
CA SER A 131 -21.06 1.37 1.99
C SER A 131 -22.20 1.01 2.95
N PHE A 132 -22.27 -0.24 3.40
CA PHE A 132 -23.23 -0.69 4.41
C PHE A 132 -23.04 0.04 5.75
N TRP A 133 -21.80 0.13 6.22
CA TRP A 133 -21.47 0.80 7.48
C TRP A 133 -21.75 2.31 7.43
N LYS A 134 -21.50 2.95 6.28
CA LYS A 134 -21.84 4.36 6.06
C LYS A 134 -23.35 4.59 6.10
N GLN A 135 -24.15 3.67 5.57
CA GLN A 135 -25.61 3.75 5.65
C GLN A 135 -26.10 3.64 7.09
N GLN A 136 -25.64 2.61 7.83
CA GLN A 136 -26.03 2.37 9.22
C GLN A 136 -25.69 3.54 10.17
N LYS A 137 -24.60 4.26 9.89
CA LYS A 137 -24.25 5.47 10.63
C LYS A 137 -25.24 6.62 10.45
N ASN A 138 -25.88 6.71 9.28
CA ASN A 138 -26.82 7.76 8.92
C ASN A 138 -28.28 7.39 9.27
N GLU A 139 -28.57 6.11 9.46
CA GLU A 139 -29.85 5.67 9.99
C GLU A 139 -29.97 6.20 11.43
N LYS A 140 -30.87 7.18 11.64
CA LYS A 140 -31.24 7.62 12.98
C LYS A 140 -31.60 6.38 13.79
N LYS A 141 -30.88 6.10 14.87
CA LYS A 141 -31.34 5.15 15.89
C LYS A 141 -32.67 5.68 16.41
N GLY A 142 -33.77 5.15 15.86
CA GLY A 142 -35.12 5.56 16.19
C GLY A 142 -35.33 5.44 17.70
N GLY A 143 -35.96 6.47 18.27
CA GLY A 143 -36.43 6.43 19.65
C GLY A 143 -37.28 5.19 19.88
N TRP A 144 -37.02 4.53 20.99
CA TRP A 144 -37.99 3.60 21.55
C TRP A 144 -39.24 4.44 21.88
N GLY A 145 -40.30 4.22 21.12
CA GLY A 145 -41.64 4.64 21.54
C GLY A 145 -42.04 3.92 22.82
#